data_AF-A0A6J3KE62-F1
#
_entry.id   AF-A0A6J3KE62-F1
#
_cell.length_a   1.000
_cell.length_b   1.000
_cell.length_c   1.000
_cell.angle_alpha   90.00
_cell.angle_beta   90.00
_cell.angle_gamma   90.00
#
_symmetry.space_group_name_H-M   'P 1'
#
loop_
_entity.id
_entity.type
_entity.pdbx_description
1 polymer ?
#
loop_
_entity_poly.entity_id
_entity_poly.type
_entity_poly.pdbx_seq_one_letter_code
_entity_poly.pdbx_strand_id
1 'polypeptide(L)'
;MYIIYISLHRIADAWKFMNWADLVIPIGGDGTFLLSSKLITDNVKPVLGINPSIRSNDNNIFTLPPKYATNIESIFERLHTGKYTLLMRSRIRTVMNGEGLYRRPFHIHEKSRTQGEKRAEALARTTQRKIADSLQPRQRTLPWLALNEVFIGEFLAVRPITLQIRVEDQEPHQIRSSGMCVCTGTGSQFWYKSINIQSAETVRCIVEIATGIKLSNEETNELLHKYHQALIYSPEDLNMVYMIREMYHTTRCKNQKCCPDRQKCNKLTVKSCGFDAGLVIDGSISLPFNDGTIATFDIKPEYSLKSIMLT
;
A
#
# COMPACT_ATOMS: atom_id res chain seq x y z
N MET A 1 30.73 -16.13 -16.76
CA MET A 1 29.77 -16.22 -15.64
C MET A 1 28.52 -16.90 -16.19
N TYR A 2 28.13 -18.06 -15.68
CA TYR A 2 26.88 -18.72 -16.09
C TYR A 2 25.74 -18.14 -15.27
N ILE A 3 24.70 -17.62 -15.93
CA ILE A 3 23.46 -17.24 -15.27
C ILE A 3 22.54 -18.45 -15.34
N ILE A 4 22.16 -18.98 -14.18
CA ILE A 4 21.08 -19.97 -14.07
C ILE A 4 19.81 -19.18 -13.77
N TYR A 5 18.73 -19.46 -14.48
CA TYR A 5 17.44 -18.82 -14.24
C TYR A 5 16.32 -19.84 -14.18
N ILE A 6 15.27 -19.52 -13.43
CA ILE A 6 14.04 -20.29 -13.36
C ILE A 6 12.92 -19.36 -13.82
N SER A 7 12.28 -19.68 -14.94
CA SER A 7 11.09 -18.97 -15.41
C SER A 7 9.85 -19.60 -14.80
N LEU A 8 8.97 -18.76 -14.26
CA LEU A 8 7.72 -19.21 -13.62
C LEU A 8 6.54 -18.46 -14.19
N HIS A 9 5.50 -19.19 -14.57
CA HIS A 9 4.25 -18.62 -15.07
C HIS A 9 3.26 -18.27 -13.94
N ARG A 10 3.45 -18.81 -12.74
CA ARG A 10 2.58 -18.57 -11.58
C ARG A 10 3.41 -18.14 -10.39
N ILE A 11 3.07 -16.98 -9.84
CA ILE A 11 3.76 -16.43 -8.67
C ILE A 11 3.59 -17.29 -7.42
N ALA A 12 2.49 -18.05 -7.33
CA ALA A 12 2.21 -18.96 -6.24
C ALA A 12 3.23 -20.10 -6.09
N ASP A 13 4.05 -20.38 -7.12
CA ASP A 13 5.12 -21.36 -7.06
C ASP A 13 6.50 -20.75 -6.77
N ALA A 14 6.63 -19.43 -6.92
CA ALA A 14 7.91 -18.72 -6.82
C ALA A 14 8.51 -18.72 -5.42
N TRP A 15 7.68 -18.79 -4.37
CA TRP A 15 8.16 -18.82 -2.98
C TRP A 15 9.16 -19.97 -2.71
N LYS A 16 9.02 -21.10 -3.42
CA LYS A 16 9.90 -22.28 -3.29
C LYS A 16 11.34 -22.01 -3.70
N PHE A 17 11.56 -21.01 -4.55
CA PHE A 17 12.87 -20.69 -5.14
C PHE A 17 13.49 -19.43 -4.54
N MET A 18 12.79 -18.74 -3.64
CA MET A 18 13.23 -17.46 -3.07
C MET A 18 14.51 -17.55 -2.25
N ASN A 19 14.82 -18.70 -1.66
CA ASN A 19 16.07 -18.91 -0.91
C ASN A 19 17.27 -19.13 -1.84
N TRP A 20 17.03 -19.58 -3.08
CA TRP A 20 18.07 -19.84 -4.06
C TRP A 20 18.41 -18.62 -4.92
N ALA A 21 17.43 -17.77 -5.20
CA ALA A 21 17.60 -16.65 -6.13
C ALA A 21 18.47 -15.52 -5.57
N ASP A 22 19.43 -15.02 -6.36
CA ASP A 22 20.20 -13.80 -6.04
C ASP A 22 19.52 -12.52 -6.55
N LEU A 23 18.60 -12.64 -7.50
CA LEU A 23 17.87 -11.54 -8.15
C LEU A 23 16.46 -11.99 -8.53
N VAL A 24 15.48 -11.13 -8.32
CA VAL A 24 14.10 -11.34 -8.79
C VAL A 24 13.79 -10.39 -9.94
N ILE A 25 13.36 -10.91 -11.08
CA ILE A 25 12.99 -10.12 -12.27
C ILE A 25 11.50 -10.30 -12.56
N PRO A 26 10.59 -9.48 -11.99
CA PRO A 26 9.20 -9.47 -12.42
C PRO A 26 9.09 -8.92 -13.84
N ILE A 27 8.46 -9.71 -14.72
CA ILE A 27 8.16 -9.31 -16.09
C ILE A 27 6.65 -9.07 -16.22
N GLY A 28 6.24 -7.80 -16.34
CA GLY A 28 4.84 -7.37 -16.43
C GLY A 28 4.65 -5.93 -15.95
N GLY A 29 3.39 -5.54 -15.75
CA GLY A 29 3.06 -4.22 -15.21
C GLY A 29 3.19 -4.12 -13.68
N ASP A 30 2.69 -3.01 -13.13
CA ASP A 30 2.80 -2.68 -11.71
C ASP A 30 2.24 -3.77 -10.78
N GLY A 31 1.12 -4.39 -11.15
CA GLY A 31 0.54 -5.50 -10.36
C GLY A 31 1.48 -6.70 -10.25
N THR A 32 2.19 -7.05 -11.33
CA THR A 32 3.19 -8.13 -11.31
C THR A 32 4.36 -7.76 -10.39
N PHE A 33 4.83 -6.51 -10.45
CA PHE A 33 5.90 -6.03 -9.57
C PHE A 33 5.48 -6.08 -8.10
N LEU A 34 4.29 -5.56 -7.77
CA LEU A 34 3.75 -5.56 -6.42
C LEU A 34 3.62 -6.98 -5.86
N LEU A 35 3.07 -7.91 -6.64
CA LEU A 35 2.96 -9.31 -6.25
C LEU A 35 4.34 -9.95 -6.02
N SER A 36 5.32 -9.69 -6.88
CA SER A 36 6.70 -10.22 -6.71
C SER A 36 7.41 -9.62 -5.51
N SER A 37 7.17 -8.35 -5.18
CA SER A 37 7.73 -7.70 -3.99
C SER A 37 7.32 -8.40 -2.69
N LYS A 38 6.18 -9.11 -2.69
CA LYS A 38 5.68 -9.85 -1.51
C LYS A 38 6.47 -11.11 -1.20
N LEU A 39 7.20 -11.64 -2.18
CA LEU A 39 8.03 -12.83 -2.00
C LEU A 39 9.35 -12.49 -1.29
N ILE A 40 9.81 -11.25 -1.41
CA ILE A 40 11.03 -10.75 -0.77
C ILE A 40 10.65 -10.20 0.59
N THR A 41 11.10 -10.82 1.67
CA THR A 41 10.71 -10.43 3.05
C THR A 41 11.80 -9.67 3.80
N ASP A 42 13.00 -9.59 3.21
CA ASP A 42 14.20 -8.90 3.69
C ASP A 42 14.56 -7.69 2.79
N ASN A 43 15.67 -7.02 3.14
CA ASN A 43 16.25 -5.91 2.37
C ASN A 43 17.54 -6.29 1.60
N VAL A 44 17.83 -7.58 1.50
CA VAL A 44 19.05 -8.11 0.92
C VAL A 44 18.84 -8.40 -0.56
N LYS A 45 17.77 -9.14 -0.89
CA LYS A 45 17.54 -9.64 -2.24
C LYS A 45 17.03 -8.53 -3.17
N PRO A 46 17.77 -8.18 -4.25
CA PRO A 46 17.35 -7.15 -5.19
C PRO A 46 16.19 -7.60 -6.09
N VAL A 47 15.45 -6.62 -6.58
CA VAL A 47 14.41 -6.77 -7.61
C VAL A 47 14.68 -5.84 -8.79
N LEU A 48 14.39 -6.30 -10.01
CA LEU A 48 14.51 -5.54 -11.25
C LEU A 48 13.25 -5.71 -12.09
N GLY A 49 12.40 -4.68 -12.16
CA GLY A 49 11.15 -4.76 -12.91
C GLY A 49 11.33 -4.54 -14.40
N ILE A 50 10.72 -5.39 -15.23
CA ILE A 50 10.65 -5.22 -16.68
C ILE A 50 9.17 -5.18 -17.07
N ASN A 51 8.72 -4.11 -17.72
CA ASN A 51 7.37 -4.04 -18.29
C ASN A 51 7.45 -4.05 -19.82
N PRO A 52 7.18 -5.19 -20.48
CA PRO A 52 7.22 -5.27 -21.95
C PRO A 52 6.20 -4.37 -22.66
N SER A 53 5.15 -3.92 -21.95
CA SER A 53 4.05 -3.13 -22.51
C SER A 53 4.16 -1.63 -22.20
N ILE A 54 5.24 -1.19 -21.55
CA ILE A 54 5.43 0.21 -21.16
C ILE A 54 5.60 1.11 -22.40
N ARG A 55 4.92 2.25 -22.42
CA ARG A 55 5.04 3.25 -23.48
C ARG A 55 5.94 4.41 -23.05
N SER A 56 6.43 5.19 -24.02
CA SER A 56 7.36 6.31 -23.79
C SER A 56 6.84 7.38 -22.81
N ASN A 57 5.53 7.55 -22.73
CA ASN A 57 4.89 8.60 -21.92
C ASN A 57 4.34 8.05 -20.58
N ASP A 58 4.50 6.76 -20.33
CA ASP A 58 3.99 6.14 -19.10
C ASP A 58 4.94 6.45 -17.95
N ASN A 59 4.39 6.82 -16.79
CA ASN A 59 5.19 7.03 -15.60
C ASN A 59 5.72 5.69 -15.10
N ASN A 60 7.04 5.51 -15.16
CA ASN A 60 7.65 4.23 -14.88
C ASN A 60 8.23 4.18 -13.46
N ILE A 61 7.39 3.81 -12.50
CA ILE A 61 7.77 3.80 -11.09
C ILE A 61 8.47 2.51 -10.72
N PHE A 62 7.99 1.36 -11.18
CA PHE A 62 8.46 0.05 -10.75
C PHE A 62 9.41 -0.66 -11.72
N THR A 63 9.40 -0.27 -12.99
CA THR A 63 10.10 -1.02 -14.04
C THR A 63 11.17 -0.18 -14.73
N LEU A 64 11.97 -0.83 -15.56
CA LEU A 64 13.00 -0.16 -16.34
C LEU A 64 12.41 0.71 -17.45
N PRO A 65 13.02 1.87 -17.75
CA PRO A 65 12.58 2.74 -18.83
C PRO A 65 12.29 1.99 -20.15
N PRO A 66 11.33 2.45 -20.96
CA PRO A 66 10.90 1.77 -22.19
C PRO A 66 12.04 1.38 -23.13
N LYS A 67 13.11 2.19 -23.20
CA LYS A 67 14.32 1.92 -24.00
C LYS A 67 15.01 0.58 -23.68
N TYR A 68 14.85 0.06 -22.46
CA TYR A 68 15.42 -1.23 -22.04
C TYR A 68 14.46 -2.40 -22.30
N ALA A 69 13.15 -2.15 -22.35
CA ALA A 69 12.17 -3.19 -22.67
C ALA A 69 12.32 -3.70 -24.11
N THR A 70 12.82 -2.86 -25.02
CA THR A 70 13.13 -3.21 -26.42
C THR A 70 14.56 -3.70 -26.64
N ASN A 71 15.43 -3.62 -25.63
CA ASN A 71 16.82 -4.08 -25.70
C ASN A 71 17.21 -4.80 -24.40
N ILE A 72 16.75 -6.05 -24.28
CA ILE A 72 16.96 -6.89 -23.10
C ILE A 72 18.45 -7.20 -22.88
N GLU A 73 19.24 -7.37 -23.94
CA GLU A 73 20.68 -7.64 -23.82
C GLU A 73 21.41 -6.52 -23.06
N SER A 74 21.07 -5.27 -23.38
CA SER A 74 21.65 -4.10 -22.68
C SER A 74 21.37 -4.08 -21.18
N ILE A 75 20.29 -4.71 -20.72
CA ILE A 75 19.99 -4.86 -19.28
C ILE A 75 21.07 -5.72 -18.64
N PHE A 76 21.33 -6.90 -19.20
CA PHE A 76 22.29 -7.85 -18.65
C PHE A 76 23.73 -7.37 -18.77
N GLU A 77 24.10 -6.68 -19.85
CA GLU A 77 25.40 -6.01 -19.97
C GLU A 77 25.61 -4.98 -18.86
N ARG A 78 24.60 -4.17 -18.55
CA ARG A 78 24.66 -3.16 -17.48
C ARG A 78 24.73 -3.79 -16.10
N LEU A 79 23.96 -4.85 -15.85
CA LEU A 79 24.07 -5.63 -14.62
C LEU A 79 25.48 -6.21 -14.46
N HIS A 80 26.03 -6.80 -15.53
CA HIS A 80 27.36 -7.40 -15.52
C HIS A 80 28.48 -6.37 -15.31
N THR A 81 28.36 -5.19 -15.92
CA THR A 81 29.34 -4.10 -15.81
C THR A 81 29.12 -3.20 -14.59
N GLY A 82 28.14 -3.49 -13.74
CA GLY A 82 27.85 -2.69 -12.55
C GLY A 82 27.23 -1.31 -12.83
N LYS A 83 26.69 -1.09 -14.04
CA LYS A 83 26.07 0.18 -14.46
C LYS A 83 24.62 0.28 -14.00
N TYR A 84 24.43 0.31 -12.69
CA TYR A 84 23.13 0.48 -12.06
C TYR A 84 23.28 1.18 -10.72
N THR A 85 22.16 1.68 -10.19
CA THR A 85 22.02 2.20 -8.83
C THR A 85 21.02 1.36 -8.06
N LEU A 86 21.07 1.44 -6.74
CA LEU A 86 20.14 0.77 -5.84
C LEU A 86 19.22 1.79 -5.21
N LEU A 87 17.92 1.53 -5.25
CA LEU A 87 16.89 2.31 -4.60
C LEU A 87 16.25 1.47 -3.49
N MET A 88 16.33 1.94 -2.24
CA MET A 88 15.82 1.22 -1.07
C MET A 88 14.39 1.64 -0.74
N ARG A 89 13.41 1.10 -1.47
CA ARG A 89 12.00 1.47 -1.30
C ARG A 89 11.48 1.06 0.07
N SER A 90 11.00 2.01 0.87
CA SER A 90 10.43 1.70 2.18
C SER A 90 9.17 0.85 2.07
N ARG A 91 8.96 -0.02 3.06
CA ARG A 91 7.78 -0.88 3.12
C ARG A 91 7.21 -0.93 4.54
N ILE A 92 5.89 -1.08 4.63
CA ILE A 92 5.18 -1.17 5.90
C ILE A 92 5.10 -2.62 6.36
N ARG A 93 5.58 -2.87 7.57
CA ARG A 93 5.33 -4.11 8.33
C ARG A 93 4.01 -3.97 9.07
N THR A 94 3.17 -4.98 8.99
CA THR A 94 1.90 -5.05 9.74
C THR A 94 1.96 -6.17 10.77
N VAL A 95 1.71 -5.84 12.04
CA VAL A 95 1.50 -6.79 13.14
C VAL A 95 0.08 -6.65 13.64
N MET A 96 -0.70 -7.73 13.59
CA MET A 96 -2.08 -7.75 14.05
C MET A 96 -2.18 -8.38 15.44
N ASN A 97 -3.06 -7.85 16.29
CA ASN A 97 -3.44 -8.42 17.57
C ASN A 97 -4.98 -8.53 17.66
N GLY A 98 -5.50 -9.66 18.12
CA GLY A 98 -6.95 -9.92 18.17
C GLY A 98 -7.30 -11.40 18.02
N GLU A 99 -8.57 -11.69 17.73
CA GLU A 99 -9.07 -13.05 17.51
C GLU A 99 -9.27 -13.34 16.02
N GLY A 100 -9.16 -14.62 15.63
CA GLY A 100 -9.41 -15.05 14.24
C GLY A 100 -8.41 -14.50 13.21
N LEU A 101 -7.19 -14.17 13.65
CA LEU A 101 -6.16 -13.54 12.81
C LEU A 101 -5.62 -14.47 11.72
N TYR A 102 -5.70 -15.80 11.89
CA TYR A 102 -5.12 -16.78 10.95
C TYR A 102 -6.11 -17.29 9.91
N ARG A 103 -7.24 -16.58 9.73
CA ARG A 103 -8.13 -16.83 8.60
C ARG A 103 -7.36 -16.71 7.28
N ARG A 104 -7.74 -17.56 6.31
CA ARG A 104 -7.14 -17.55 4.98
C ARG A 104 -7.29 -16.15 4.38
N PRO A 105 -6.21 -15.48 3.96
CA PRO A 105 -6.29 -14.18 3.31
C PRO A 105 -7.11 -14.30 2.03
N PHE A 106 -7.85 -13.25 1.72
CA PHE A 106 -8.59 -13.12 0.48
C PHE A 106 -7.70 -12.45 -0.58
N HIS A 107 -7.27 -13.21 -1.59
CA HIS A 107 -6.51 -12.67 -2.72
C HIS A 107 -7.48 -12.09 -3.74
N ILE A 108 -7.49 -10.76 -3.88
CA ILE A 108 -8.51 -10.03 -4.65
C ILE A 108 -8.49 -10.46 -6.13
N HIS A 109 -7.31 -10.75 -6.69
CA HIS A 109 -7.14 -11.15 -8.08
C HIS A 109 -7.64 -12.57 -8.39
N GLU A 110 -7.85 -13.45 -7.40
CA GLU A 110 -8.30 -14.83 -7.63
C GLU A 110 -9.77 -14.92 -8.08
N LYS A 111 -10.60 -13.92 -7.75
CA LYS A 111 -12.05 -13.94 -8.05
C LYS A 111 -12.49 -13.22 -9.32
N SER A 112 -11.64 -12.46 -10.01
CA SER A 112 -11.99 -11.99 -11.36
C SER A 112 -12.11 -13.13 -12.38
N ARG A 113 -11.75 -14.38 -12.00
CA ARG A 113 -11.80 -15.57 -12.88
C ARG A 113 -12.76 -16.66 -12.43
N THR A 114 -13.37 -16.56 -11.24
CA THR A 114 -14.31 -17.58 -10.71
C THR A 114 -15.61 -16.92 -10.27
N GLN A 115 -16.60 -16.99 -11.17
CA GLN A 115 -18.00 -16.71 -10.88
C GLN A 115 -18.47 -17.58 -9.69
N GLY A 116 -19.19 -16.97 -8.74
CA GLY A 116 -20.20 -17.68 -7.96
C GLY A 116 -19.86 -18.22 -6.57
N GLU A 117 -18.61 -18.58 -6.23
CA GLU A 117 -18.42 -19.37 -5.01
C GLU A 117 -18.14 -18.56 -3.72
N LYS A 118 -19.09 -18.70 -2.77
CA LYS A 118 -18.89 -18.69 -1.31
C LYS A 118 -18.55 -17.37 -0.62
N ARG A 119 -19.30 -16.28 -0.86
CA ARG A 119 -19.35 -15.17 0.14
C ARG A 119 -20.16 -15.55 1.38
N ALA A 120 -21.23 -16.33 1.24
CA ALA A 120 -22.12 -16.70 2.34
C ALA A 120 -21.48 -17.67 3.36
N GLU A 121 -20.73 -18.68 2.91
CA GLU A 121 -20.07 -19.65 3.82
C GLU A 121 -18.91 -19.06 4.61
N ALA A 122 -18.26 -18.00 4.12
CA ALA A 122 -17.21 -17.29 4.85
C ALA A 122 -17.76 -16.42 5.99
N LEU A 123 -19.02 -15.95 5.88
CA LEU A 123 -19.69 -15.12 6.89
C LEU A 123 -20.36 -15.93 8.02
N ALA A 124 -20.68 -17.21 7.80
CA ALA A 124 -21.32 -18.03 8.82
C ALA A 124 -20.34 -18.39 9.96
N ARG A 125 -20.48 -17.73 11.13
CA ARG A 125 -19.74 -18.05 12.35
C ARG A 125 -20.33 -19.31 13.02
N THR A 126 -19.89 -20.49 12.65
CA THR A 126 -20.24 -21.73 13.39
C THR A 126 -19.54 -21.75 14.75
N THR A 127 -20.14 -22.39 15.76
CA THR A 127 -19.57 -22.52 17.12
C THR A 127 -18.20 -23.19 17.10
N GLN A 128 -18.00 -24.18 16.23
CA GLN A 128 -16.70 -24.84 16.02
C GLN A 128 -15.62 -23.87 15.52
N ARG A 129 -15.97 -22.89 14.65
CA ARG A 129 -15.03 -21.86 14.19
C ARG A 129 -14.63 -20.90 15.30
N LYS A 130 -15.55 -20.55 16.21
CA LYS A 130 -15.22 -19.70 17.38
C LYS A 130 -14.20 -20.37 18.29
N ILE A 131 -14.34 -21.69 18.53
CA ILE A 131 -13.39 -22.46 19.34
C ILE A 131 -12.03 -22.56 18.64
N ALA A 132 -12.01 -22.79 17.33
CA ALA A 132 -10.76 -22.82 16.57
C ALA A 132 -10.05 -21.45 16.57
N ASP A 133 -10.80 -20.35 16.43
CA ASP A 133 -10.27 -18.98 16.47
C ASP A 133 -9.75 -18.61 17.87
N SER A 134 -10.37 -19.10 18.96
CA SER A 134 -9.96 -18.79 20.33
C SER A 134 -8.69 -19.52 20.78
N LEU A 135 -8.36 -20.66 20.14
CA LEU A 135 -7.14 -21.42 20.38
C LEU A 135 -5.92 -20.89 19.61
N GLN A 136 -6.12 -19.98 18.66
CA GLN A 136 -5.03 -19.40 17.88
C GLN A 136 -4.25 -18.36 18.68
N PRO A 137 -2.96 -18.12 18.32
CA PRO A 137 -2.22 -17.00 18.86
C PRO A 137 -2.96 -15.68 18.63
N ARG A 138 -2.97 -14.83 19.66
CA ARG A 138 -3.62 -13.51 19.57
C ARG A 138 -2.80 -12.47 18.82
N GLN A 139 -1.60 -12.80 18.38
CA GLN A 139 -0.72 -11.92 17.63
C GLN A 139 -0.27 -12.61 16.34
N ARG A 140 -0.31 -11.88 15.23
CA ARG A 140 0.16 -12.35 13.93
C ARG A 140 0.94 -11.25 13.22
N THR A 141 2.24 -11.47 13.02
CA THR A 141 3.03 -10.68 12.08
C THR A 141 2.68 -11.12 10.66
N LEU A 142 2.20 -10.19 9.84
CA LEU A 142 1.87 -10.53 8.46
C LEU A 142 3.16 -10.76 7.65
N PRO A 143 3.25 -11.84 6.87
CA PRO A 143 4.46 -12.15 6.10
C PRO A 143 4.68 -11.16 4.96
N TRP A 144 3.64 -10.45 4.54
CA TRP A 144 3.67 -9.50 3.44
C TRP A 144 3.99 -8.08 3.91
N LEU A 145 4.97 -7.46 3.29
CA LEU A 145 5.34 -6.06 3.47
C LEU A 145 4.61 -5.19 2.44
N ALA A 146 3.90 -4.14 2.85
CA ALA A 146 3.21 -3.23 1.92
C ALA A 146 4.23 -2.32 1.23
N LEU A 147 4.26 -2.32 -0.10
CA LEU A 147 5.14 -1.46 -0.89
C LEU A 147 4.48 -0.13 -1.25
N ASN A 148 3.16 -0.12 -1.43
CA ASN A 148 2.39 1.07 -1.73
C ASN A 148 1.58 1.51 -0.53
N GLU A 149 0.57 0.74 -0.14
CA GLU A 149 -0.30 1.11 0.97
C GLU A 149 -0.95 -0.09 1.68
N VAL A 150 -1.39 0.17 2.90
CA VAL A 150 -2.40 -0.61 3.59
C VAL A 150 -3.68 0.20 3.70
N PHE A 151 -4.78 -0.32 3.19
CA PHE A 151 -6.10 0.28 3.35
C PHE A 151 -6.90 -0.44 4.45
N ILE A 152 -7.64 0.33 5.24
CA ILE A 152 -8.54 -0.17 6.27
C ILE A 152 -9.93 0.42 6.03
N GLY A 153 -10.97 -0.42 5.98
CA GLY A 153 -12.35 0.03 5.80
C GLY A 153 -13.37 -1.10 5.90
N GLU A 154 -14.65 -0.74 5.92
CA GLU A 154 -15.76 -1.69 5.78
C GLU A 154 -15.88 -2.15 4.32
N PHE A 155 -16.32 -3.40 4.08
CA PHE A 155 -16.50 -3.91 2.72
C PHE A 155 -17.65 -3.25 1.96
N LEU A 156 -18.71 -2.84 2.67
CA LEU A 156 -19.83 -2.12 2.08
C LEU A 156 -19.52 -0.63 2.11
N ALA A 157 -19.34 -0.02 0.93
CA ALA A 157 -18.96 1.39 0.79
C ALA A 157 -19.92 2.40 1.48
N VAL A 158 -21.17 2.00 1.73
CA VAL A 158 -22.17 2.82 2.44
C VAL A 158 -21.98 2.82 3.96
N ARG A 159 -21.24 1.86 4.51
CA ARG A 159 -21.02 1.74 5.96
C ARG A 159 -19.73 2.44 6.35
N PRO A 160 -19.78 3.47 7.22
CA PRO A 160 -18.56 4.05 7.77
C PRO A 160 -17.93 3.11 8.80
N ILE A 161 -16.61 3.16 8.89
CA ILE A 161 -15.83 2.46 9.91
C ILE A 161 -15.51 3.42 11.05
N THR A 162 -15.49 2.90 12.29
CA THR A 162 -14.95 3.61 13.45
C THR A 162 -13.60 3.01 13.79
N LEU A 163 -12.57 3.86 13.90
CA LEU A 163 -11.20 3.46 14.20
C LEU A 163 -10.68 4.26 15.39
N GLN A 164 -9.87 3.63 16.24
CA GLN A 164 -9.04 4.32 17.22
C GLN A 164 -7.61 4.33 16.71
N ILE A 165 -7.06 5.51 16.44
CA ILE A 165 -5.75 5.72 15.84
C ILE A 165 -4.80 6.27 16.90
N ARG A 166 -3.63 5.67 17.03
CA ARG A 166 -2.53 6.14 17.85
C ARG A 166 -1.29 6.28 16.98
N VAL A 167 -0.76 7.49 16.90
CA VAL A 167 0.49 7.78 16.20
C VAL A 167 1.61 7.74 17.23
N GLU A 168 2.58 6.85 17.05
CA GLU A 168 3.73 6.75 17.96
C GLU A 168 3.30 6.69 19.44
N ASP A 169 3.78 7.62 20.27
CA ASP A 169 3.47 7.72 21.70
C ASP A 169 2.37 8.76 22.02
N GLN A 170 1.64 9.24 21.00
CA GLN A 170 0.55 10.19 21.19
C GLN A 170 -0.69 9.53 21.79
N GLU A 171 -1.61 10.35 22.32
CA GLU A 171 -2.90 9.87 22.79
C GLU A 171 -3.75 9.31 21.64
N PRO A 172 -4.48 8.20 21.84
CA PRO A 172 -5.31 7.64 20.79
C PRO A 172 -6.54 8.52 20.52
N HIS A 173 -6.81 8.76 19.24
CA HIS A 173 -7.99 9.49 18.77
C HIS A 173 -8.97 8.52 18.12
N GLN A 174 -10.25 8.66 18.46
CA GLN A 174 -11.32 7.90 17.81
C GLN A 174 -11.87 8.70 16.63
N ILE A 175 -11.94 8.07 15.46
CA ILE A 175 -12.46 8.65 14.23
C ILE A 175 -13.60 7.80 13.67
N ARG A 176 -14.50 8.43 12.90
CA ARG A 176 -15.47 7.74 12.05
C ARG A 176 -15.31 8.26 10.62
N SER A 177 -15.10 7.36 9.68
CA SER A 177 -14.76 7.69 8.29
C SER A 177 -15.19 6.61 7.31
N SER A 178 -15.01 6.85 6.01
CA SER A 178 -15.17 5.82 4.97
C SER A 178 -13.98 4.86 4.87
N GLY A 179 -12.96 5.04 5.73
CA GLY A 179 -11.75 4.23 5.76
C GLY A 179 -10.50 5.05 6.05
N MET A 180 -9.36 4.38 5.98
CA MET A 180 -8.04 4.99 6.17
C MET A 180 -7.01 4.29 5.27
N CYS A 181 -6.17 5.09 4.62
CA CYS A 181 -5.03 4.64 3.83
C CYS A 181 -3.76 4.92 4.61
N VAL A 182 -2.86 3.94 4.71
CA VAL A 182 -1.52 4.07 5.29
C VAL A 182 -0.52 3.81 4.18
N CYS A 183 0.16 4.85 3.73
CA CYS A 183 0.89 4.85 2.46
C CYS A 183 2.40 5.03 2.67
N THR A 184 3.22 4.43 1.80
CA THR A 184 4.69 4.64 1.71
C THR A 184 5.04 5.75 0.73
N GLY A 185 6.32 6.12 0.65
CA GLY A 185 6.80 7.06 -0.36
C GLY A 185 6.59 6.57 -1.79
N THR A 186 6.75 5.26 -2.03
CA THR A 186 6.44 4.68 -3.36
C THR A 186 4.94 4.74 -3.64
N GLY A 187 4.10 4.42 -2.65
CA GLY A 187 2.64 4.50 -2.74
C GLY A 187 2.11 5.91 -2.99
N SER A 188 2.86 6.95 -2.60
CA SER A 188 2.44 8.36 -2.71
C SER A 188 2.16 8.81 -4.16
N GLN A 189 2.65 8.05 -5.14
CA GLN A 189 2.44 8.27 -6.57
C GLN A 189 1.19 7.55 -7.14
N PHE A 190 0.58 6.65 -6.37
CA PHE A 190 -0.54 5.80 -6.79
C PHE A 190 -1.86 6.25 -6.13
N TRP A 191 -2.62 5.33 -5.53
CA TRP A 191 -3.97 5.59 -5.04
C TRP A 191 -4.02 6.70 -3.99
N TYR A 192 -3.00 6.81 -3.14
CA TYR A 192 -2.87 7.93 -2.20
C TYR A 192 -2.93 9.29 -2.91
N LYS A 193 -2.26 9.46 -4.06
CA LYS A 193 -2.35 10.70 -4.85
C LYS A 193 -3.79 10.91 -5.33
N SER A 194 -4.39 9.88 -5.93
CA SER A 194 -5.74 9.94 -6.51
C SER A 194 -6.83 10.32 -5.51
N ILE A 195 -6.72 9.92 -4.24
CA ILE A 195 -7.70 10.29 -3.20
C ILE A 195 -7.45 11.67 -2.59
N ASN A 196 -6.30 12.31 -2.88
CA ASN A 196 -5.92 13.60 -2.32
C ASN A 196 -5.92 14.75 -3.34
N ILE A 197 -5.93 14.46 -4.65
CA ILE A 197 -6.03 15.50 -5.69
C ILE A 197 -7.31 16.32 -5.52
N GLN A 198 -7.24 17.60 -5.89
CA GLN A 198 -8.38 18.52 -5.84
C GLN A 198 -8.75 18.96 -7.25
N SER A 199 -10.02 19.30 -7.47
CA SER A 199 -10.46 19.86 -8.75
C SER A 199 -10.10 21.35 -8.84
N ALA A 200 -9.96 21.84 -10.07
CA ALA A 200 -9.70 23.27 -10.32
C ALA A 200 -10.83 24.15 -9.77
N GLU A 201 -12.07 23.68 -9.90
CA GLU A 201 -13.27 24.35 -9.39
C GLU A 201 -13.23 24.47 -7.87
N THR A 202 -12.87 23.40 -7.16
CA THR A 202 -12.75 23.43 -5.69
C THR A 202 -11.70 24.43 -5.24
N VAL A 203 -10.50 24.41 -5.85
CA VAL A 203 -9.41 25.31 -5.47
C VAL A 203 -9.77 26.78 -5.75
N ARG A 204 -10.33 27.07 -6.92
CA ARG A 204 -10.80 28.42 -7.26
C ARG A 204 -11.86 28.92 -6.28
N CYS A 205 -12.84 28.08 -5.99
CA CYS A 205 -13.92 28.42 -5.06
C CYS A 205 -13.38 28.75 -3.66
N ILE A 206 -12.46 27.93 -3.13
CA ILE A 206 -11.85 28.18 -1.81
C ILE A 206 -11.06 29.49 -1.80
N VAL A 207 -10.26 29.76 -2.84
CA VAL A 207 -9.45 30.98 -2.91
C VAL A 207 -10.32 32.23 -3.08
N GLU A 208 -11.37 32.15 -3.89
CA GLU A 208 -12.34 33.24 -4.05
C GLU A 208 -13.09 33.51 -2.74
N ILE A 209 -13.53 32.48 -2.02
CA ILE A 209 -14.18 32.64 -0.70
C ILE A 209 -13.21 33.26 0.32
N ALA A 210 -11.96 32.83 0.34
CA ALA A 210 -10.99 33.25 1.34
C ALA A 210 -10.41 34.66 1.07
N THR A 211 -10.28 35.05 -0.20
CA THR A 211 -9.53 36.26 -0.58
C THR A 211 -10.32 37.25 -1.45
N GLY A 212 -11.46 36.84 -2.01
CA GLY A 212 -12.22 37.60 -3.01
C GLY A 212 -11.61 37.58 -4.42
N ILE A 213 -10.46 36.92 -4.60
CA ILE A 213 -9.74 36.86 -5.89
C ILE A 213 -10.21 35.65 -6.70
N LYS A 214 -10.57 35.90 -7.96
CA LYS A 214 -10.81 34.85 -8.96
C LYS A 214 -9.51 34.49 -9.65
N LEU A 215 -9.01 33.29 -9.39
CA LEU A 215 -7.81 32.78 -10.06
C LEU A 215 -8.07 32.53 -11.55
N SER A 216 -7.10 32.90 -12.39
CA SER A 216 -7.02 32.49 -13.79
C SER A 216 -6.80 30.98 -13.93
N ASN A 217 -6.92 30.47 -15.17
CA ASN A 217 -6.64 29.06 -15.46
C ASN A 217 -5.18 28.71 -15.17
N GLU A 218 -4.27 29.59 -15.54
CA GLU A 218 -2.83 29.44 -15.41
C GLU A 218 -2.42 29.38 -13.93
N GLU A 219 -2.87 30.35 -13.13
CA GLU A 219 -2.61 30.37 -11.68
C GLU A 219 -3.19 29.14 -10.97
N THR A 220 -4.40 28.71 -11.37
CA THR A 220 -5.03 27.51 -10.81
C THR A 220 -4.23 26.25 -11.13
N ASN A 221 -3.77 26.11 -12.38
CA ASN A 221 -2.97 24.98 -12.81
C ASN A 221 -1.61 24.95 -12.11
N GLU A 222 -0.97 26.11 -11.91
CA GLU A 222 0.28 26.21 -11.18
C GLU A 222 0.11 25.81 -9.71
N LEU A 223 -0.95 26.30 -9.04
CA LEU A 223 -1.26 25.96 -7.66
C LEU A 223 -1.58 24.46 -7.50
N LEU A 224 -2.41 23.90 -8.39
CA LEU A 224 -2.70 22.48 -8.41
C LEU A 224 -1.44 21.64 -8.65
N HIS A 225 -0.57 22.07 -9.57
CA HIS A 225 0.71 21.40 -9.81
C HIS A 225 1.56 21.36 -8.54
N LYS A 226 1.75 22.51 -7.88
CA LYS A 226 2.49 22.62 -6.60
C LYS A 226 1.86 21.74 -5.51
N TYR A 227 0.54 21.76 -5.37
CA TYR A 227 -0.17 20.93 -4.41
C TYR A 227 0.00 19.42 -4.70
N HIS A 228 -0.13 19.00 -5.96
CA HIS A 228 0.05 17.60 -6.36
C HIS A 228 1.49 17.12 -6.15
N GLN A 229 2.49 17.97 -6.37
CA GLN A 229 3.89 17.63 -6.07
C GLN A 229 4.12 17.48 -4.57
N ALA A 230 3.48 18.30 -3.73
CA ALA A 230 3.59 18.22 -2.28
C ALA A 230 2.97 16.94 -1.67
N LEU A 231 2.14 16.21 -2.41
CA LEU A 231 1.60 14.91 -1.99
C LEU A 231 2.65 13.79 -2.13
N ILE A 232 3.60 13.95 -3.04
CA ILE A 232 4.61 12.94 -3.37
C ILE A 232 5.81 13.13 -2.44
N TYR A 233 6.35 12.03 -1.94
CA TYR A 233 7.57 12.05 -1.14
C TYR A 233 8.49 10.88 -1.49
N SER A 234 9.74 10.93 -1.01
CA SER A 234 10.79 10.01 -1.44
C SER A 234 10.38 8.55 -1.23
N PRO A 235 10.58 7.66 -2.23
CA PRO A 235 10.34 6.23 -2.07
C PRO A 235 11.23 5.58 -1.01
N GLU A 236 12.34 6.21 -0.62
CA GLU A 236 13.27 5.73 0.42
C GLU A 236 12.95 6.30 1.81
N ASP A 237 11.93 7.16 1.92
CA ASP A 237 11.53 7.77 3.19
C ASP A 237 11.08 6.69 4.18
N LEU A 238 11.66 6.71 5.39
CA LEU A 238 11.36 5.75 6.45
C LEU A 238 10.13 6.13 7.28
N ASN A 239 9.35 7.11 6.82
CA ASN A 239 8.05 7.41 7.35
C ASN A 239 6.95 6.98 6.37
N MET A 240 5.84 6.54 6.94
CA MET A 240 4.57 6.40 6.24
C MET A 240 3.70 7.62 6.49
N VAL A 241 2.67 7.77 5.66
CA VAL A 241 1.63 8.78 5.83
C VAL A 241 0.30 8.06 5.95
N TYR A 242 -0.42 8.27 7.06
CA TYR A 242 -1.82 7.88 7.10
C TYR A 242 -2.68 9.01 6.54
N MET A 243 -3.77 8.66 5.88
CA MET A 243 -4.81 9.56 5.37
C MET A 243 -6.18 8.98 5.70
N ILE A 244 -7.00 9.76 6.39
CA ILE A 244 -8.37 9.42 6.75
C ILE A 244 -9.27 9.77 5.57
N ARG A 245 -9.96 8.77 5.03
CA ARG A 245 -10.82 8.95 3.86
C ARG A 245 -12.21 9.39 4.30
N GLU A 246 -12.60 10.62 3.96
CA GLU A 246 -13.94 11.19 4.23
C GLU A 246 -14.31 11.13 5.74
N MET A 247 -13.58 11.87 6.58
CA MET A 247 -13.88 11.94 8.02
C MET A 247 -15.26 12.60 8.28
N TYR A 248 -16.09 11.96 9.11
CA TYR A 248 -17.41 12.46 9.46
C TYR A 248 -17.32 13.63 10.44
N HIS A 249 -18.09 14.70 10.17
CA HIS A 249 -18.02 16.02 10.81
C HIS A 249 -18.03 16.00 12.35
N THR A 250 -18.81 15.13 12.99
CA THR A 250 -18.89 15.04 14.46
C THR A 250 -17.58 14.62 15.13
N THR A 251 -16.61 14.15 14.34
CA THR A 251 -15.35 13.60 14.83
C THR A 251 -14.14 14.50 14.52
N ARG A 252 -14.32 15.59 13.76
CA ARG A 252 -13.21 16.45 13.34
C ARG A 252 -12.52 17.14 14.51
N CYS A 253 -13.28 17.65 15.49
CA CYS A 253 -12.73 18.37 16.63
C CYS A 253 -13.60 18.18 17.87
N LYS A 254 -13.06 17.56 18.92
CA LYS A 254 -13.59 17.64 20.29
C LYS A 254 -12.67 18.54 21.10
N ASN A 255 -13.19 19.57 21.75
CA ASN A 255 -12.45 20.46 22.66
C ASN A 255 -11.12 20.99 22.08
N GLN A 256 -11.16 21.55 20.85
CA GLN A 256 -10.02 22.17 20.14
C GLN A 256 -8.85 21.24 19.77
N LYS A 257 -8.86 19.94 20.12
CA LYS A 257 -7.91 18.95 19.58
C LYS A 257 -8.52 18.27 18.35
N CYS A 258 -8.18 18.78 17.17
CA CYS A 258 -8.60 18.18 15.91
C CYS A 258 -7.63 17.06 15.51
N CYS A 259 -8.16 15.90 15.12
CA CYS A 259 -7.32 14.85 14.52
C CYS A 259 -6.95 15.30 13.10
N PRO A 260 -5.66 15.34 12.74
CA PRO A 260 -5.30 15.71 11.38
C PRO A 260 -5.78 14.61 10.42
N ASP A 261 -6.40 15.03 9.32
CA ASP A 261 -6.85 14.12 8.25
C ASP A 261 -5.69 13.29 7.70
N ARG A 262 -4.48 13.85 7.77
CA ARG A 262 -3.24 13.24 7.32
C ARG A 262 -2.08 13.59 8.24
N GLN A 263 -1.27 12.61 8.60
CA GLN A 263 -0.01 12.85 9.30
C GLN A 263 1.04 11.80 8.93
N LYS A 264 2.30 12.25 8.90
CA LYS A 264 3.48 11.45 8.63
C LYS A 264 4.02 10.89 9.95
N CYS A 265 4.42 9.63 9.97
CA CYS A 265 4.91 8.92 11.16
C CYS A 265 5.71 7.68 10.77
N ASN A 266 6.52 7.14 11.68
CA ASN A 266 7.23 5.87 11.47
C ASN A 266 6.51 4.66 12.09
N LYS A 267 5.57 4.92 13.02
CA LYS A 267 4.78 3.92 13.74
C LYS A 267 3.34 4.38 13.94
N LEU A 268 2.40 3.49 13.62
CA LEU A 268 0.97 3.76 13.72
C LEU A 268 0.26 2.54 14.29
N THR A 269 -0.55 2.73 15.31
CA THR A 269 -1.41 1.68 15.87
C THR A 269 -2.87 2.03 15.62
N VAL A 270 -3.63 1.07 15.10
CA VAL A 270 -5.04 1.27 14.73
C VAL A 270 -5.84 0.14 15.35
N LYS A 271 -6.89 0.47 16.08
CA LYS A 271 -7.88 -0.48 16.58
C LYS A 271 -9.18 -0.30 15.82
N SER A 272 -9.75 -1.41 15.35
CA SER A 272 -11.03 -1.43 14.66
C SER A 272 -12.20 -1.51 15.63
N CYS A 273 -13.28 -0.78 15.31
CA CYS A 273 -14.62 -1.00 15.84
C CYS A 273 -15.61 -1.39 14.72
N GLY A 274 -15.12 -1.89 13.57
CA GLY A 274 -15.93 -2.30 12.42
C GLY A 274 -16.42 -3.75 12.51
N PHE A 275 -17.46 -4.12 11.78
CA PHE A 275 -18.06 -5.46 11.88
C PHE A 275 -17.76 -6.35 10.68
N ASP A 276 -17.79 -5.76 9.48
CA ASP A 276 -17.43 -6.37 8.21
C ASP A 276 -16.25 -5.59 7.61
N ALA A 277 -15.24 -5.36 8.45
CA ALA A 277 -14.08 -4.56 8.12
C ALA A 277 -12.91 -5.42 7.62
N GLY A 278 -12.14 -4.83 6.71
CA GLY A 278 -10.98 -5.45 6.08
C GLY A 278 -9.76 -4.55 6.14
N LEU A 279 -8.60 -5.20 6.26
CA LEU A 279 -7.28 -4.63 6.03
C LEU A 279 -6.77 -5.16 4.69
N VAL A 280 -6.42 -4.29 3.76
CA VAL A 280 -6.00 -4.63 2.40
C VAL A 280 -4.59 -4.12 2.14
N ILE A 281 -3.68 -5.02 1.77
CA ILE A 281 -2.28 -4.70 1.48
C ILE A 281 -2.09 -4.60 -0.04
N ASP A 282 -1.56 -3.46 -0.51
CA ASP A 282 -1.25 -3.15 -1.92
C ASP A 282 -2.38 -3.56 -2.89
N GLY A 283 -3.63 -3.35 -2.49
CA GLY A 283 -4.81 -3.66 -3.28
C GLY A 283 -5.01 -5.15 -3.64
N SER A 284 -4.23 -6.08 -3.09
CA SER A 284 -4.15 -7.47 -3.56
C SER A 284 -4.48 -8.51 -2.50
N ILE A 285 -4.13 -8.27 -1.23
CA ILE A 285 -4.30 -9.21 -0.12
C ILE A 285 -5.21 -8.59 0.93
N SER A 286 -6.37 -9.17 1.17
CA SER A 286 -7.32 -8.72 2.19
C SER A 286 -7.39 -9.67 3.38
N LEU A 287 -7.40 -9.13 4.58
CA LEU A 287 -7.59 -9.86 5.84
C LEU A 287 -8.74 -9.22 6.64
N PRO A 288 -9.49 -10.02 7.43
CA PRO A 288 -10.48 -9.47 8.35
C PRO A 288 -9.84 -8.51 9.36
N PHE A 289 -10.50 -7.39 9.62
CA PHE A 289 -10.06 -6.36 10.56
C PHE A 289 -11.25 -5.84 11.37
N ASN A 290 -11.96 -6.75 12.01
CA ASN A 290 -13.19 -6.49 12.73
C ASN A 290 -12.94 -5.96 14.15
N ASP A 291 -14.03 -5.64 14.84
CA ASP A 291 -14.08 -5.04 16.17
C ASP A 291 -13.12 -5.73 17.14
N GLY A 292 -12.38 -4.91 17.88
CA GLY A 292 -11.36 -5.35 18.81
C GLY A 292 -10.00 -5.67 18.19
N THR A 293 -9.91 -5.87 16.87
CA THR A 293 -8.62 -6.14 16.19
C THR A 293 -7.77 -4.88 16.18
N ILE A 294 -6.49 -5.04 16.50
CA ILE A 294 -5.48 -3.98 16.50
C ILE A 294 -4.44 -4.30 15.44
N ALA A 295 -4.08 -3.34 14.58
CA ALA A 295 -2.93 -3.43 13.68
C ALA A 295 -1.89 -2.38 14.09
N THR A 296 -0.64 -2.81 14.21
CA THR A 296 0.53 -1.93 14.31
C THR A 296 1.25 -1.94 12.97
N PHE A 297 1.53 -0.75 12.47
CA PHE A 297 2.27 -0.49 11.24
C PHE A 297 3.61 0.13 11.61
N ASP A 298 4.69 -0.42 11.07
CA ASP A 298 6.05 0.08 11.28
C ASP A 298 6.80 0.17 9.95
N ILE A 299 7.58 1.22 9.75
CA ILE A 299 8.58 1.31 8.68
C ILE A 299 9.98 1.31 9.29
N LYS A 300 10.85 0.44 8.77
CA LYS A 300 12.26 0.33 9.16
C LYS A 300 13.14 0.00 7.96
N PRO A 301 14.44 0.35 7.97
CA PRO A 301 15.37 0.02 6.89
C PRO A 301 15.47 -1.48 6.56
N GLU A 302 15.27 -2.33 7.58
CA GLU A 302 15.28 -3.79 7.51
C GLU A 302 14.19 -4.33 6.55
N TYR A 303 13.11 -3.56 6.40
CA TYR A 303 11.96 -3.94 5.61
C TYR A 303 12.05 -3.38 4.19
N SER A 304 12.99 -2.50 3.87
CA SER A 304 13.04 -1.86 2.56
C SER A 304 13.26 -2.87 1.43
N LEU A 305 12.67 -2.63 0.27
CA LEU A 305 12.87 -3.42 -0.94
C LEU A 305 14.01 -2.83 -1.76
N LYS A 306 15.08 -3.60 -1.92
CA LYS A 306 16.22 -3.22 -2.76
C LYS A 306 15.83 -3.32 -4.23
N SER A 307 15.66 -2.18 -4.91
CA SER A 307 15.31 -2.13 -6.33
C SER A 307 16.52 -1.71 -7.16
N ILE A 308 16.80 -2.44 -8.24
CA ILE A 308 17.85 -2.06 -9.19
C ILE A 308 17.28 -1.06 -10.20
N MET A 309 17.99 0.05 -10.37
CA MET A 309 17.69 1.09 -11.35
C MET A 309 18.86 1.22 -12.32
N LEU A 310 18.65 0.94 -13.61
CA LEU A 310 19.73 1.08 -14.60
C LEU A 310 20.02 2.56 -14.87
N THR A 311 21.31 2.90 -14.94
CA THR A 311 21.82 4.23 -15.31
C THR A 311 22.12 4.34 -16.80
#